data_AF-A0A9X9F2V6-F1
#
_entry.id   AF-A0A9X9F2V6-F1
#
_cell.length_a   1.000
_cell.length_b   1.000
_cell.length_c   1.000
_cell.angle_alpha   90.00
_cell.angle_beta   90.00
_cell.angle_gamma   90.00
#
_symmetry.space_group_name_H-M   'P 1'
#
loop_
_entity.id
_entity.type
_entity.pdbx_description
1 polymer ?
#
loop_
_entity_poly.entity_id
_entity_poly.type
_entity_poly.pdbx_seq_one_letter_code
_entity_poly.pdbx_strand_id
1 'polypeptide(L)'
;SRLPVSTFSHVEQIWNEKMRPYIAYYAVPIMMIGLEKLRMLSLRQTALKKRNKENVEKEFHQNDLAFLIRIVKECLTYLCENNEKKADYYITEMIEANSVLQKRIAIDAMNKNIFVRVDDKMKWLLHEGLLLDFTYKHEVFQLLKRHYAHCLEKTKEEVTRTVIKHLTEERVFDACLVLDLLFKCDSNSPSTANGYELMKQKHPHFHSERYSVQKKEDTAESITCNVTADGLLQLKDVEIMKQVQQFSQDGVFEQRHFLEMLSKACKLNTEWSISFAYQLVGVQEISNEVWFVCIREWRNNRGLTNEQIQKIIPLLQKFVRNTSFHWL
;
A
#
# COMPACT_ATOMS: atom_id res chain seq x y z
N SER A 1 -7.29 12.34 25.07
CA SER A 1 -8.51 12.98 24.57
C SER A 1 -8.83 12.38 23.21
N ARG A 2 -9.78 11.44 23.15
CA ARG A 2 -10.23 10.82 21.91
C ARG A 2 -11.19 11.80 21.23
N LEU A 3 -10.87 12.26 20.02
CA LEU A 3 -11.81 13.04 19.23
C LEU A 3 -12.95 12.10 18.78
N PRO A 4 -14.22 12.51 18.89
CA PRO A 4 -15.34 11.69 18.47
C PRO A 4 -15.33 11.47 16.95
N VAL A 5 -15.80 10.30 16.51
CA VAL A 5 -15.84 9.84 15.10
C VAL A 5 -16.48 10.87 14.14
N SER A 6 -17.39 11.72 14.64
CA SER A 6 -18.01 12.82 13.88
C SER A 6 -17.04 13.92 13.44
N THR A 7 -15.94 14.14 14.16
CA THR A 7 -14.96 15.17 13.82
C THR A 7 -14.12 14.78 12.60
N PHE A 8 -13.86 13.48 12.37
CA PHE A 8 -13.02 13.03 11.27
C PHE A 8 -13.72 13.05 9.92
N SER A 9 -14.95 12.55 9.86
CA SER A 9 -15.79 12.70 8.67
C SER A 9 -15.93 14.18 8.29
N HIS A 10 -16.04 15.06 9.29
CA HIS A 10 -16.10 16.49 9.08
C HIS A 10 -14.78 17.08 8.54
N VAL A 11 -13.61 16.70 9.08
CA VAL A 11 -12.31 17.18 8.57
C VAL A 11 -12.03 16.65 7.17
N GLU A 12 -12.37 15.39 6.88
CA GLU A 12 -12.28 14.82 5.54
C GLU A 12 -13.18 15.53 4.55
N GLN A 13 -14.41 15.85 4.96
CA GLN A 13 -15.32 16.66 4.17
C GLN A 13 -14.77 18.07 3.92
N ILE A 14 -14.24 18.75 4.95
CA ILE A 14 -13.58 20.06 4.79
C ILE A 14 -12.42 19.98 3.81
N TRP A 15 -11.57 18.94 3.92
CA TRP A 15 -10.48 18.74 2.97
C TRP A 15 -11.02 18.62 1.55
N ASN A 16 -11.94 17.70 1.31
CA ASN A 16 -12.44 17.40 -0.03
C ASN A 16 -13.23 18.56 -0.65
N GLU A 17 -14.07 19.26 0.12
CA GLU A 17 -14.97 20.29 -0.40
C GLU A 17 -14.37 21.70 -0.37
N LYS A 18 -13.48 22.00 0.59
CA LYS A 18 -13.03 23.38 0.86
C LYS A 18 -11.54 23.61 0.67
N MET A 19 -10.70 22.60 0.83
CA MET A 19 -9.24 22.79 0.76
C MET A 19 -8.63 22.22 -0.52
N ARG A 20 -8.95 20.96 -0.87
CA ARG A 20 -8.42 20.26 -2.04
C ARG A 20 -8.67 21.01 -3.36
N PRO A 21 -9.85 21.63 -3.60
CA PRO A 21 -10.05 22.44 -4.81
C PRO A 21 -9.13 23.67 -4.88
N TYR A 22 -8.64 24.14 -3.74
CA TYR A 22 -7.76 25.30 -3.59
C TYR A 22 -6.37 24.87 -3.10
N ILE A 23 -5.92 23.66 -3.47
CA ILE A 23 -4.68 23.04 -2.99
C ILE A 23 -3.45 23.93 -3.20
N ALA A 24 -3.45 24.80 -4.21
CA ALA A 24 -2.41 25.79 -4.45
C ALA A 24 -2.08 26.67 -3.24
N TYR A 25 -3.10 27.05 -2.46
CA TYR A 25 -2.93 27.89 -1.26
C TYR A 25 -2.53 27.08 -0.03
N TYR A 26 -2.91 25.80 0.02
CA TYR A 26 -2.80 24.97 1.23
C TYR A 26 -1.64 23.98 1.19
N ALA A 27 -1.11 23.64 0.02
CA ALA A 27 -0.09 22.60 -0.12
C ALA A 27 1.13 22.84 0.76
N VAL A 28 1.72 24.05 0.73
CA VAL A 28 2.92 24.35 1.53
C VAL A 28 2.64 24.34 3.04
N PRO A 29 1.62 25.06 3.56
CA PRO A 29 1.28 24.99 4.99
C PRO A 29 0.98 23.57 5.48
N ILE A 30 0.25 22.79 4.68
CA ILE A 30 -0.10 21.41 5.01
C ILE A 30 1.13 20.52 4.98
N MET A 31 2.05 20.69 4.04
CA MET A 31 3.30 19.93 4.01
C MET A 31 4.12 20.19 5.29
N MET A 32 4.27 21.44 5.71
CA MET A 32 4.98 21.78 6.95
C MET A 32 4.39 21.08 8.17
N ILE A 33 3.08 21.19 8.36
CA ILE A 33 2.39 20.58 9.51
C ILE A 33 2.40 19.05 9.39
N GLY A 34 2.15 18.54 8.19
CA GLY A 34 2.04 17.12 7.91
C GLY A 34 3.33 16.38 8.15
N LEU A 35 4.47 16.94 7.74
CA LEU A 35 5.79 16.37 8.00
C LEU A 35 6.09 16.26 9.49
N GLU A 36 5.82 17.31 10.25
CA GLU A 36 6.02 17.30 11.70
C GLU A 36 5.16 16.21 12.37
N LYS A 37 3.89 16.09 11.94
CA LYS A 37 3.01 15.02 12.43
C LYS A 37 3.52 13.63 12.05
N LEU A 38 3.97 13.42 10.82
CA LEU A 38 4.55 12.15 10.38
C LEU A 38 5.81 11.79 11.19
N ARG A 39 6.68 12.76 11.50
CA ARG A 39 7.87 12.56 12.33
C ARG A 39 7.50 12.12 13.75
N MET A 40 6.58 12.86 14.38
CA MET A 40 6.08 12.54 15.72
C MET A 40 5.47 11.15 15.80
N LEU A 41 4.78 10.70 14.74
CA LEU A 41 4.21 9.37 14.67
C LEU A 41 5.29 8.29 14.52
N SER A 42 6.28 8.51 13.67
CA SER A 42 7.43 7.60 13.51
C SER A 42 8.19 7.42 14.83
N LEU A 43 8.42 8.50 15.57
CA LEU A 43 9.07 8.46 16.89
C LEU A 43 8.24 7.70 17.92
N ARG A 44 6.92 7.93 17.96
CA ARG A 44 6.00 7.22 18.85
C ARG A 44 5.97 5.72 18.56
N GLN A 45 5.91 5.33 17.29
CA GLN A 45 5.93 3.92 16.88
C GLN A 45 7.24 3.24 17.32
N THR A 46 8.38 3.90 17.12
CA THR A 46 9.69 3.38 17.56
C THR A 46 9.75 3.23 19.09
N ALA A 47 9.23 4.22 19.84
CA ALA A 47 9.17 4.15 21.30
C ALA A 47 8.25 3.04 21.82
N LEU A 48 7.14 2.77 21.11
CA LEU A 48 6.20 1.70 21.45
C LEU A 48 6.78 0.32 21.15
N LYS A 49 7.46 0.13 20.01
CA LYS A 49 8.15 -1.12 19.67
C LYS A 49 9.21 -1.50 20.71
N LYS A 50 9.97 -0.53 21.22
CA LYS A 50 10.96 -0.76 22.30
C LYS A 50 10.35 -1.20 23.63
N ARG A 51 9.04 -0.98 23.85
CA ARG A 51 8.38 -1.26 25.12
C ARG A 51 7.69 -2.63 25.20
N ASN A 52 7.79 -3.50 24.18
CA ASN A 52 7.17 -4.84 24.15
C ASN A 52 5.74 -4.87 24.74
N LYS A 53 4.91 -3.89 24.36
CA LYS A 53 3.49 -3.90 24.70
C LYS A 53 2.69 -4.19 23.44
N GLU A 54 2.48 -5.47 23.17
CA GLU A 54 1.62 -6.02 22.11
C GLU A 54 0.18 -5.46 22.15
N ASN A 55 -0.22 -4.79 23.24
CA ASN A 55 -1.58 -4.29 23.45
C ASN A 55 -1.79 -2.78 23.20
N VAL A 56 -0.80 -2.02 22.72
CA VAL A 56 -0.97 -0.57 22.45
C VAL A 56 -1.28 -0.25 20.98
N GLU A 57 -1.24 -1.24 20.08
CA GLU A 57 -1.62 -1.05 18.67
C GLU A 57 -3.10 -0.66 18.47
N LYS A 58 -3.94 -0.73 19.52
CA LYS A 58 -5.38 -0.45 19.46
C LYS A 58 -5.79 0.99 19.74
N GLU A 59 -4.85 1.91 19.99
CA GLU A 59 -5.20 3.28 20.43
C GLU A 59 -4.65 4.43 19.56
N PHE A 60 -4.28 4.13 18.32
CA PHE A 60 -4.19 5.13 17.26
C PHE A 60 -5.24 4.81 16.21
N HIS A 61 -6.19 5.72 15.98
CA HIS A 61 -7.20 5.56 14.94
C HIS A 61 -6.46 5.42 13.59
N GLN A 62 -6.41 4.20 13.05
CA GLN A 62 -5.72 3.87 11.80
C GLN A 62 -6.20 4.77 10.65
N ASN A 63 -7.45 5.22 10.71
CA ASN A 63 -8.07 6.18 9.80
C ASN A 63 -7.40 7.57 9.80
N ASP A 64 -6.98 8.11 10.94
CA ASP A 64 -6.44 9.48 11.04
C ASP A 64 -5.06 9.57 10.37
N LEU A 65 -4.28 8.51 10.56
CA LEU A 65 -2.96 8.40 9.95
C LEU A 65 -3.07 8.16 8.44
N ALA A 66 -4.01 7.32 8.01
CA ALA A 66 -4.29 7.10 6.59
C ALA A 66 -4.67 8.43 5.90
N PHE A 67 -5.57 9.19 6.51
CA PHE A 67 -6.02 10.48 6.00
C PHE A 67 -4.88 11.51 5.96
N LEU A 68 -4.06 11.60 7.01
CA LEU A 68 -2.88 12.47 7.02
C LEU A 68 -1.89 12.11 5.91
N ILE A 69 -1.58 10.82 5.74
CA ILE A 69 -0.70 10.34 4.67
C ILE A 69 -1.27 10.72 3.30
N ARG A 70 -2.58 10.52 3.09
CA ARG A 70 -3.27 10.87 1.84
C ARG A 70 -3.12 12.35 1.53
N ILE A 71 -3.43 13.23 2.49
CA ILE A 71 -3.31 14.68 2.31
C ILE A 71 -1.86 15.08 2.00
N VAL A 72 -0.87 14.55 2.74
CA VAL A 72 0.55 14.86 2.50
C VAL A 72 0.96 14.41 1.10
N LYS A 73 0.54 13.22 0.66
CA LYS A 73 0.80 12.74 -0.70
C LYS A 73 0.14 13.61 -1.76
N GLU A 74 -1.10 14.03 -1.57
CA GLU A 74 -1.82 14.92 -2.50
C GLU A 74 -1.12 16.29 -2.60
N CYS A 75 -0.73 16.89 -1.47
CA CYS A 75 0.00 18.16 -1.46
C CYS A 75 1.36 18.04 -2.12
N LEU A 76 2.12 16.98 -1.81
CA LEU A 76 3.43 16.77 -2.42
C LEU A 76 3.33 16.46 -3.92
N THR A 77 2.30 15.73 -4.35
CA THR A 77 2.02 15.50 -5.78
C THR A 77 1.74 16.82 -6.49
N TYR A 78 0.89 17.67 -5.90
CA TYR A 78 0.64 19.00 -6.44
C TYR A 78 1.95 19.82 -6.56
N LEU A 79 2.82 19.80 -5.55
CA LEU A 79 4.10 20.51 -5.62
C LEU A 79 5.02 19.93 -6.70
N CYS A 80 5.04 18.60 -6.87
CA CYS A 80 5.79 17.90 -7.92
C CYS A 80 5.34 18.26 -9.33
N GLU A 81 4.15 18.86 -9.50
CA GLU A 81 3.59 19.30 -10.77
C GLU A 81 3.67 20.82 -10.97
N ASN A 82 3.78 21.60 -9.89
CA ASN A 82 3.57 23.06 -9.94
C ASN A 82 4.71 23.89 -9.33
N ASN A 83 5.61 23.30 -8.54
CA ASN A 83 6.66 24.05 -7.83
C ASN A 83 7.93 23.20 -7.58
N GLU A 84 8.86 23.23 -8.54
CA GLU A 84 10.15 22.54 -8.50
C GLU A 84 10.90 22.73 -7.17
N LYS A 85 11.14 23.99 -6.77
CA LYS A 85 11.91 24.31 -5.55
C LYS A 85 11.30 23.69 -4.29
N LYS A 86 9.98 23.67 -4.19
CA LYS A 86 9.28 23.10 -3.02
C LYS A 86 9.20 21.58 -3.10
N ALA A 87 9.01 21.01 -4.30
CA ALA A 87 9.04 19.57 -4.50
C ALA A 87 10.41 18.99 -4.07
N ASP A 88 11.49 19.57 -4.57
CA ASP A 88 12.85 19.14 -4.26
C ASP A 88 13.15 19.27 -2.77
N TYR A 89 12.81 20.41 -2.17
CA TYR A 89 12.98 20.63 -0.73
C TYR A 89 12.32 19.52 0.11
N TYR A 90 11.04 19.21 -0.15
CA TYR A 90 10.32 18.23 0.66
C TYR A 90 10.73 16.79 0.36
N ILE A 91 11.07 16.46 -0.89
CA ILE A 91 11.58 15.12 -1.24
C ILE A 91 12.90 14.87 -0.51
N THR A 92 13.84 15.83 -0.54
CA THR A 92 15.12 15.74 0.16
C THR A 92 14.91 15.65 1.67
N GLU A 93 14.06 16.51 2.24
CA GLU A 93 13.79 16.48 3.68
C GLU A 93 13.19 15.12 4.14
N MET A 94 12.33 14.51 3.32
CA MET A 94 11.71 13.22 3.62
C MET A 94 12.63 12.02 3.39
N ILE A 95 13.56 12.09 2.43
CA ILE A 95 14.50 10.99 2.17
C ILE A 95 15.58 10.90 3.25
N GLU A 96 16.01 12.05 3.77
CA GLU A 96 16.98 12.16 4.87
C GLU A 96 16.38 11.82 6.23
N ALA A 97 15.04 11.81 6.34
CA ALA A 97 14.37 11.50 7.58
C ALA A 97 14.59 10.04 8.01
N ASN A 98 14.77 9.81 9.32
CA ASN A 98 14.79 8.46 9.90
C ASN A 98 13.37 7.88 10.04
N SER A 99 12.62 7.84 8.94
CA SER A 99 11.26 7.32 8.87
C SER A 99 11.04 6.58 7.56
N VAL A 100 10.80 5.27 7.66
CA VAL A 100 10.46 4.42 6.50
C VAL A 100 9.27 4.98 5.73
N LEU A 101 8.24 5.48 6.43
CA LEU A 101 7.05 6.05 5.80
C LEU A 101 7.39 7.30 4.98
N GLN A 102 8.22 8.19 5.51
CA GLN A 102 8.60 9.43 4.80
C GLN A 102 9.43 9.11 3.58
N LYS A 103 10.40 8.20 3.68
CA LYS A 103 11.20 7.73 2.54
C LYS A 103 10.32 7.12 1.45
N ARG A 104 9.34 6.28 1.81
CA ARG A 104 8.36 5.74 0.83
C ARG A 104 7.56 6.83 0.12
N ILE A 105 7.09 7.84 0.87
CA ILE A 105 6.37 8.98 0.28
C ILE A 105 7.30 9.78 -0.65
N ALA A 106 8.55 10.00 -0.27
CA ALA A 106 9.54 10.70 -1.07
C ALA A 106 9.83 9.99 -2.41
N ILE A 107 9.97 8.65 -2.39
CA ILE A 107 10.20 7.86 -3.61
C ILE A 107 8.98 7.90 -4.54
N ASP A 108 7.77 7.76 -3.99
CA ASP A 108 6.53 7.91 -4.76
C ASP A 108 6.39 9.32 -5.37
N ALA A 109 6.79 10.36 -4.62
CA ALA A 109 6.81 11.73 -5.12
C ALA A 109 7.85 11.93 -6.22
N MET A 110 9.08 11.42 -6.07
CA MET A 110 10.11 11.45 -7.11
C MET A 110 9.65 10.76 -8.40
N ASN A 111 8.90 9.65 -8.27
CA ASN A 111 8.29 8.96 -9.40
C ASN A 111 7.34 9.90 -10.20
N LYS A 112 6.62 10.78 -9.52
CA LYS A 112 5.64 11.73 -10.09
C LYS A 112 6.22 13.12 -10.43
N ASN A 113 7.39 13.48 -9.91
CA ASN A 113 8.02 14.77 -10.13
C ASN A 113 8.29 15.03 -11.62
N ILE A 114 7.66 16.07 -12.18
CA ILE A 114 7.76 16.41 -13.61
C ILE A 114 9.00 17.25 -13.93
N PHE A 115 9.60 17.88 -12.93
CA PHE A 115 10.76 18.75 -13.08
C PHE A 115 12.07 17.96 -13.21
N VAL A 116 12.10 16.74 -12.66
CA VAL A 116 13.29 15.88 -12.70
C VAL A 116 13.26 14.99 -13.94
N ARG A 117 14.32 15.07 -14.75
CA ARG A 117 14.49 14.22 -15.94
C ARG A 117 14.62 12.75 -15.53
N VAL A 118 14.15 11.87 -16.41
CA VAL A 118 14.19 10.41 -16.22
C VAL A 118 15.57 9.89 -15.80
N ASP A 119 16.64 10.32 -16.48
CA ASP A 119 18.02 9.91 -16.12
C ASP A 119 18.42 10.36 -14.71
N ASP A 120 18.02 11.56 -14.32
CA ASP A 120 18.37 12.13 -13.02
C ASP A 120 17.60 11.44 -11.88
N LYS A 121 16.41 10.88 -12.16
CA LYS A 121 15.72 9.99 -11.21
C LYS A 121 16.50 8.70 -10.94
N MET A 122 17.14 8.13 -11.97
CA MET A 122 17.99 6.93 -11.78
C MET A 122 19.26 7.25 -11.00
N LYS A 123 19.92 8.36 -11.33
CA LYS A 123 21.09 8.82 -10.56
C LYS A 123 20.74 9.10 -9.11
N TRP A 124 19.56 9.67 -8.87
CA TRP A 124 19.05 9.88 -7.51
C TRP A 124 18.86 8.55 -6.76
N LEU A 125 18.24 7.53 -7.37
CA LEU A 125 18.12 6.20 -6.75
C LEU A 125 19.48 5.58 -6.38
N LEU A 126 20.49 5.79 -7.23
CA LEU A 126 21.86 5.32 -6.97
C LEU A 126 22.53 6.10 -5.84
N HIS A 127 22.43 7.45 -5.87
CA HIS A 127 23.00 8.35 -4.87
C HIS A 127 22.45 8.07 -3.47
N GLU A 128 21.13 7.91 -3.36
CA GLU A 128 20.45 7.63 -2.09
C GLU A 128 20.57 6.17 -1.62
N GLY A 129 21.24 5.30 -2.40
CA GLY A 129 21.43 3.89 -2.06
C GLY A 129 20.13 3.06 -2.05
N LEU A 130 19.07 3.53 -2.72
CA LEU A 130 17.72 2.96 -2.63
C LEU A 130 17.52 1.74 -3.53
N LEU A 131 18.33 1.61 -4.59
CA LEU A 131 18.13 0.62 -5.64
C LEU A 131 18.10 -0.83 -5.10
N LEU A 132 18.91 -1.12 -4.08
CA LEU A 132 19.03 -2.44 -3.44
C LEU A 132 18.50 -2.44 -2.00
N ASP A 133 17.83 -1.39 -1.56
CA ASP A 133 17.17 -1.38 -0.24
C ASP A 133 15.75 -1.95 -0.37
N PHE A 134 15.63 -3.23 -0.02
CA PHE A 134 14.37 -3.97 -0.13
C PHE A 134 13.26 -3.47 0.81
N THR A 135 13.59 -2.60 1.77
CA THR A 135 12.59 -1.88 2.58
C THR A 135 11.66 -1.04 1.69
N TYR A 136 12.18 -0.52 0.57
CA TYR A 136 11.47 0.38 -0.35
C TYR A 136 11.20 -0.27 -1.72
N LYS A 137 11.29 -1.62 -1.82
CA LYS A 137 11.20 -2.35 -3.08
C LYS A 137 9.97 -1.98 -3.91
N HIS A 138 8.83 -1.76 -3.28
CA HIS A 138 7.57 -1.50 -3.98
C HIS A 138 7.64 -0.18 -4.75
N GLU A 139 8.04 0.90 -4.06
CA GLU A 139 8.13 2.23 -4.63
C GLU A 139 9.28 2.32 -5.65
N VAL A 140 10.44 1.72 -5.33
CA VAL A 140 11.59 1.70 -6.25
C VAL A 140 11.27 0.92 -7.52
N PHE A 141 10.60 -0.23 -7.42
CA PHE A 141 10.25 -1.04 -8.60
C PHE A 141 9.22 -0.34 -9.47
N GLN A 142 8.26 0.38 -8.88
CA GLN A 142 7.34 1.22 -9.65
C GLN A 142 8.07 2.34 -10.39
N LEU A 143 9.06 2.98 -9.75
CA LEU A 143 9.89 4.00 -10.40
C LEU A 143 10.66 3.41 -11.58
N LEU A 144 11.31 2.26 -11.39
CA LEU A 144 12.05 1.57 -12.45
C LEU A 144 11.15 1.16 -13.61
N LYS A 145 9.98 0.55 -13.33
CA LYS A 145 9.01 0.16 -14.36
C LYS A 145 8.55 1.34 -15.21
N ARG A 146 8.34 2.50 -14.58
CA ARG A 146 7.81 3.68 -15.26
C ARG A 146 8.86 4.41 -16.10
N HIS A 147 10.11 4.45 -15.64
CA HIS A 147 11.10 5.39 -16.17
C HIS A 147 12.35 4.73 -16.78
N TYR A 148 12.71 3.50 -16.38
CA TYR A 148 14.00 2.92 -16.77
C TYR A 148 14.17 2.76 -18.29
N ALA A 149 13.12 2.33 -19.00
CA ALA A 149 13.16 2.13 -20.45
C ALA A 149 13.48 3.43 -21.21
N HIS A 150 13.09 4.58 -20.66
CA HIS A 150 13.30 5.91 -21.26
C HIS A 150 14.64 6.55 -20.90
N CYS A 151 15.47 5.89 -20.09
CA CYS A 151 16.81 6.38 -19.76
C CYS A 151 17.77 6.25 -20.94
N LEU A 152 18.78 7.10 -20.97
CA LEU A 152 19.91 6.98 -21.88
C LEU A 152 20.71 5.70 -21.58
N GLU A 153 21.33 5.14 -22.62
CA GLU A 153 22.13 3.92 -22.49
C GLU A 153 23.24 4.04 -21.43
N LYS A 154 23.90 5.21 -21.36
CA LYS A 154 24.92 5.50 -20.35
C LYS A 154 24.38 5.38 -18.91
N THR A 155 23.14 5.84 -18.69
CA THR A 155 22.50 5.76 -17.37
C THR A 155 22.11 4.32 -17.06
N LYS A 156 21.58 3.59 -18.05
CA LYS A 156 21.26 2.15 -17.91
C LYS A 156 22.52 1.35 -17.58
N GLU A 157 23.64 1.66 -18.22
CA GLU A 157 24.93 1.04 -17.98
C GLU A 157 25.42 1.29 -16.54
N GLU A 158 25.31 2.53 -16.04
CA GLU A 158 25.71 2.87 -14.68
C GLU A 158 24.86 2.12 -13.62
N VAL A 159 23.55 2.09 -13.81
CA VAL A 159 22.62 1.33 -12.95
C VAL A 159 22.98 -0.15 -12.97
N THR A 160 23.05 -0.75 -14.16
CA THR A 160 23.31 -2.18 -14.32
C THR A 160 24.67 -2.58 -13.75
N ARG A 161 25.72 -1.79 -14.01
CA ARG A 161 27.07 -2.01 -13.45
C ARG A 161 27.08 -1.95 -11.92
N THR A 162 26.31 -1.04 -11.33
CA THR A 162 26.18 -0.95 -9.87
C THR A 162 25.54 -2.20 -9.29
N VAL A 163 24.45 -2.69 -9.89
CA VAL A 163 23.76 -3.90 -9.41
C VAL A 163 24.63 -5.15 -9.59
N ILE A 164 25.35 -5.27 -10.71
CA ILE A 164 26.23 -6.43 -11.00
C ILE A 164 27.29 -6.64 -9.91
N LYS A 165 27.81 -5.58 -9.30
CA LYS A 165 28.81 -5.69 -8.22
C LYS A 165 28.31 -6.55 -7.05
N HIS A 166 27.01 -6.56 -6.82
CA HIS A 166 26.39 -7.30 -5.72
C HIS A 166 26.02 -8.75 -6.07
N LEU A 167 26.29 -9.22 -7.30
CA LEU A 167 26.05 -10.61 -7.71
C LEU A 167 26.98 -11.64 -7.05
N THR A 168 27.99 -11.19 -6.31
CA THR A 168 28.96 -12.03 -5.59
C THR A 168 28.98 -11.76 -4.08
N GLU A 169 28.10 -10.89 -3.58
CA GLU A 169 28.01 -10.49 -2.17
C GLU A 169 26.80 -11.11 -1.47
N GLU A 170 26.63 -10.91 -0.16
CA GLU A 170 25.45 -11.41 0.59
C GLU A 170 24.10 -10.98 -0.01
N ARG A 171 24.06 -9.89 -0.80
CA ARG A 171 22.87 -9.36 -1.47
C ARG A 171 22.66 -9.90 -2.90
N VAL A 172 23.18 -11.07 -3.23
CA VAL A 172 23.01 -11.72 -4.54
C VAL A 172 21.54 -11.76 -4.98
N PHE A 173 20.63 -12.17 -4.09
CA PHE A 173 19.21 -12.34 -4.44
C PHE A 173 18.57 -11.02 -4.86
N ASP A 174 18.82 -9.96 -4.10
CA ASP A 174 18.32 -8.61 -4.34
C ASP A 174 18.82 -8.07 -5.69
N ALA A 175 20.11 -8.29 -5.97
CA ALA A 175 20.72 -7.92 -7.23
C ALA A 175 20.11 -8.69 -8.42
N CYS A 176 19.88 -9.99 -8.28
CA CYS A 176 19.23 -10.81 -9.30
C CYS A 176 17.80 -10.33 -9.59
N LEU A 177 17.03 -9.97 -8.55
CA LEU A 177 15.66 -9.48 -8.72
C LEU A 177 15.61 -8.13 -9.44
N VAL A 178 16.53 -7.21 -9.10
CA VAL A 178 16.64 -5.93 -9.79
C VAL A 178 17.06 -6.14 -11.24
N LEU A 179 18.09 -6.94 -11.54
CA LEU A 179 18.53 -7.18 -12.93
C LEU A 179 17.45 -7.82 -13.80
N ASP A 180 16.68 -8.76 -13.24
CA ASP A 180 15.53 -9.34 -13.94
C ASP A 180 14.43 -8.31 -14.20
N LEU A 181 14.17 -7.42 -13.24
CA LEU A 181 13.23 -6.31 -13.44
C LEU A 181 13.73 -5.34 -14.52
N LEU A 182 15.01 -4.94 -14.50
CA LEU A 182 15.58 -4.03 -15.49
C LEU A 182 15.45 -4.63 -16.89
N PHE A 183 15.75 -5.93 -17.05
CA PHE A 183 15.60 -6.64 -18.31
C PHE A 183 14.14 -6.68 -18.80
N LYS A 184 13.18 -6.86 -17.89
CA LYS A 184 11.75 -6.75 -18.22
C LYS A 184 11.32 -5.34 -18.61
N CYS A 185 11.96 -4.31 -18.05
CA CYS A 185 11.69 -2.92 -18.40
C CYS A 185 12.23 -2.57 -19.79
N ASP A 186 13.43 -3.04 -20.13
CA ASP A 186 14.03 -2.82 -21.45
C ASP A 186 15.08 -3.89 -21.80
N SER A 187 14.66 -4.89 -22.56
CA SER A 187 15.54 -5.96 -23.05
C SER A 187 16.37 -5.57 -24.28
N ASN A 188 16.06 -4.45 -24.94
CA ASN A 188 16.75 -4.02 -26.16
C ASN A 188 18.02 -3.22 -25.85
N SER A 189 18.13 -2.69 -24.63
CA SER A 189 19.32 -2.03 -24.10
C SER A 189 20.50 -3.00 -24.01
N PRO A 190 21.62 -2.75 -24.70
CA PRO A 190 22.81 -3.61 -24.64
C PRO A 190 23.34 -3.79 -23.22
N SER A 191 23.41 -2.72 -22.42
CA SER A 191 23.89 -2.79 -21.04
C SER A 191 22.98 -3.65 -20.17
N THR A 192 21.66 -3.51 -20.32
CA THR A 192 20.66 -4.27 -19.56
C THR A 192 20.69 -5.75 -19.94
N ALA A 193 20.74 -6.06 -21.24
CA ALA A 193 20.84 -7.43 -21.74
C ALA A 193 22.14 -8.11 -21.24
N ASN A 194 23.28 -7.44 -21.34
CA ASN A 194 24.56 -7.96 -20.84
C ASN A 194 24.54 -8.23 -19.34
N GLY A 195 23.91 -7.34 -18.55
CA GLY A 195 23.77 -7.54 -17.12
C GLY A 195 22.87 -8.73 -16.75
N TYR A 196 21.79 -8.92 -17.51
CA TYR A 196 20.89 -10.06 -17.35
C TYR A 196 21.58 -11.39 -17.70
N GLU A 197 22.27 -11.45 -18.84
CA GLU A 197 23.06 -12.60 -19.27
C GLU A 197 24.11 -12.98 -18.22
N LEU A 198 24.87 -12.00 -17.70
CA LEU A 198 25.85 -12.23 -16.64
C LEU A 198 25.20 -12.78 -15.37
N MET A 199 24.03 -12.26 -14.99
CA MET A 199 23.26 -12.77 -13.85
C MET A 199 22.84 -14.22 -14.08
N LYS A 200 22.36 -14.58 -15.27
CA LYS A 200 21.98 -15.96 -15.62
C LYS A 200 23.17 -16.91 -15.71
N GLN A 201 24.32 -16.45 -16.16
CA GLN A 201 25.56 -17.24 -16.15
C GLN A 201 26.01 -17.57 -14.73
N LYS A 202 25.94 -16.60 -13.81
CA LYS A 202 26.33 -16.80 -12.40
C LYS A 202 25.26 -17.54 -11.58
N HIS A 203 23.99 -17.27 -11.86
CA HIS A 203 22.84 -17.76 -11.08
C HIS A 203 21.77 -18.35 -12.02
N PRO A 204 22.07 -19.46 -12.73
CA PRO A 204 21.19 -20.03 -13.76
C PRO A 204 19.82 -20.49 -13.22
N HIS A 205 19.75 -20.81 -11.93
CA HIS A 205 18.53 -21.25 -11.26
C HIS A 205 17.62 -20.11 -10.80
N PHE A 206 18.05 -18.85 -10.90
CA PHE A 206 17.24 -17.71 -10.46
C PHE A 206 16.03 -17.51 -11.38
N HIS A 207 14.83 -17.47 -10.80
CA HIS A 207 13.58 -17.20 -11.50
C HIS A 207 12.75 -16.23 -10.67
N SER A 208 12.54 -15.03 -11.20
CA SER A 208 11.76 -13.98 -10.52
C SER A 208 10.26 -14.30 -10.43
N GLU A 209 9.73 -15.17 -11.29
CA GLU A 209 8.31 -15.55 -11.30
C GLU A 209 7.85 -16.27 -10.03
N ARG A 210 8.79 -16.91 -9.30
CA ARG A 210 8.52 -17.47 -7.97
C ARG A 210 8.25 -16.39 -6.91
N TYR A 211 8.49 -15.12 -7.24
CA TYR A 211 8.41 -13.96 -6.35
C TYR A 211 7.67 -12.77 -6.98
N SER A 212 7.29 -12.86 -8.26
CA SER A 212 6.37 -11.91 -8.86
C SER A 212 5.00 -12.18 -8.24
N VAL A 213 4.54 -11.27 -7.40
CA VAL A 213 3.11 -11.11 -7.13
C VAL A 213 2.40 -11.22 -8.48
N GLN A 214 1.45 -12.15 -8.59
CA GLN A 214 0.76 -12.49 -9.83
C GLN A 214 0.45 -11.24 -10.65
N LYS A 215 0.95 -11.19 -11.89
CA LYS A 215 0.48 -10.24 -12.90
C LYS A 215 -1.03 -10.42 -13.04
N LYS A 216 -1.81 -9.46 -12.55
CA LYS A 216 -3.04 -9.07 -13.22
C LYS A 216 -2.79 -7.68 -13.79
N GLU A 217 -2.92 -7.61 -15.11
CA GLU A 217 -2.77 -6.38 -15.87
C GLU A 217 -3.63 -5.28 -15.28
N ASP A 218 -3.02 -4.10 -15.23
CA ASP A 218 -3.65 -2.83 -14.89
C ASP A 218 -4.92 -2.63 -15.72
N THR A 219 -6.08 -2.71 -15.08
CA THR A 219 -7.33 -2.01 -15.47
C THR A 219 -8.40 -2.03 -14.38
N ALA A 220 -8.10 -2.54 -13.18
CA ALA A 220 -8.95 -2.28 -12.03
C ALA A 220 -8.39 -1.04 -11.34
N GLU A 221 -9.16 0.05 -11.35
CA GLU A 221 -9.00 1.17 -10.42
C GLU A 221 -8.57 0.59 -9.08
N SER A 222 -7.31 0.83 -8.69
CA SER A 222 -6.82 0.49 -7.36
C SER A 222 -7.89 0.98 -6.41
N ILE A 223 -8.42 0.10 -5.55
CA ILE A 223 -9.45 0.49 -4.60
C ILE A 223 -8.86 1.66 -3.82
N THR A 224 -9.29 2.86 -4.20
CA THR A 224 -8.93 4.09 -3.51
C THR A 224 -9.30 3.87 -2.06
N CYS A 225 -8.42 4.32 -1.17
CA CYS A 225 -8.56 4.34 0.28
C CYS A 225 -9.73 5.23 0.75
N ASN A 226 -10.92 5.02 0.16
CA ASN A 226 -12.19 5.72 0.26
C ASN A 226 -13.33 4.74 0.64
N VAL A 227 -13.03 3.45 0.77
CA VAL A 227 -14.01 2.48 1.27
C VAL A 227 -14.27 2.82 2.72
N THR A 228 -15.48 3.28 3.04
CA THR A 228 -15.93 3.51 4.41
C THR A 228 -16.92 2.42 4.80
N ALA A 229 -17.18 2.26 6.11
CA ALA A 229 -18.18 1.31 6.58
C ALA A 229 -19.56 1.60 5.98
N ASP A 230 -19.97 2.88 5.95
CA ASP A 230 -21.24 3.30 5.34
C ASP A 230 -21.22 3.14 3.81
N GLY A 231 -20.07 3.39 3.17
CA GLY A 231 -19.88 3.14 1.74
C GLY A 231 -20.10 1.67 1.39
N LEU A 232 -19.55 0.74 2.18
CA LEU A 232 -19.76 -0.70 2.00
C LEU A 232 -21.24 -1.10 2.11
N LEU A 233 -21.96 -0.48 3.06
CA LEU A 233 -23.39 -0.74 3.25
C LEU A 233 -24.26 -0.23 2.08
N GLN A 234 -23.77 0.74 1.30
CA GLN A 234 -24.46 1.32 0.16
C GLN A 234 -24.13 0.64 -1.18
N LEU A 235 -23.09 -0.20 -1.21
CA LEU A 235 -22.72 -0.95 -2.42
C LEU A 235 -23.78 -1.99 -2.77
N LYS A 236 -23.98 -2.20 -4.06
CA LYS A 236 -24.79 -3.33 -4.54
C LYS A 236 -24.01 -4.63 -4.38
N ASP A 237 -24.73 -5.75 -4.27
CA ASP A 237 -24.18 -7.10 -4.08
C ASP A 237 -23.04 -7.44 -5.06
N VAL A 238 -23.18 -7.07 -6.33
CA VAL A 238 -22.16 -7.32 -7.36
C VAL A 238 -20.87 -6.51 -7.13
N GLU A 239 -21.01 -5.29 -6.59
CA GLU A 239 -19.91 -4.36 -6.38
C GLU A 239 -19.09 -4.73 -5.15
N ILE A 240 -19.76 -5.11 -4.05
CA ILE A 240 -19.04 -5.58 -2.86
C ILE A 240 -18.31 -6.91 -3.12
N MET A 241 -18.89 -7.81 -3.93
CA MET A 241 -18.20 -9.04 -4.29
C MET A 241 -16.95 -8.80 -5.14
N LYS A 242 -16.96 -7.80 -6.02
CA LYS A 242 -15.74 -7.35 -6.73
C LYS A 242 -14.69 -6.83 -5.75
N GLN A 243 -15.08 -6.02 -4.77
CA GLN A 243 -14.18 -5.51 -3.74
C GLN A 243 -13.54 -6.66 -2.93
N VAL A 244 -14.32 -7.68 -2.56
CA VAL A 244 -13.84 -8.88 -1.84
C VAL A 244 -12.91 -9.76 -2.69
N GLN A 245 -13.05 -9.75 -4.01
CA GLN A 245 -12.15 -10.48 -4.91
C GLN A 245 -10.86 -9.70 -5.20
N GLN A 246 -10.93 -8.38 -5.11
CA GLN A 246 -9.82 -7.47 -5.36
C GLN A 246 -8.96 -7.23 -4.12
N PHE A 247 -9.53 -7.27 -2.89
CA PHE A 247 -8.78 -6.92 -1.68
C PHE A 247 -7.55 -7.82 -1.47
N SER A 248 -7.62 -9.11 -1.82
CA SER A 248 -6.48 -10.04 -1.70
C SER A 248 -5.30 -9.69 -2.62
N GLN A 249 -5.55 -8.85 -3.64
CA GLN A 249 -4.56 -8.35 -4.59
C GLN A 249 -4.00 -6.98 -4.19
N ASP A 250 -4.61 -6.31 -3.21
CA ASP A 250 -4.16 -5.01 -2.73
C ASP A 250 -2.93 -5.13 -1.81
N GLY A 251 -2.29 -4.00 -1.52
CA GLY A 251 -1.19 -3.95 -0.55
C GLY A 251 -1.64 -4.32 0.87
N VAL A 252 -0.68 -4.71 1.72
CA VAL A 252 -0.95 -5.12 3.12
C VAL A 252 -1.69 -4.03 3.91
N PHE A 253 -1.52 -2.77 3.55
CA PHE A 253 -2.19 -1.64 4.20
C PHE A 253 -3.67 -1.57 3.80
N GLU A 254 -3.93 -1.64 2.51
CA GLU A 254 -5.25 -1.60 1.89
C GLU A 254 -6.09 -2.81 2.33
N GLN A 255 -5.48 -4.00 2.37
CA GLN A 255 -6.09 -5.21 2.93
C GLN A 255 -6.57 -5.01 4.37
N ARG A 256 -5.70 -4.46 5.23
CA ARG A 256 -6.04 -4.20 6.64
C ARG A 256 -7.15 -3.16 6.75
N HIS A 257 -7.09 -2.10 5.96
CA HIS A 257 -8.11 -1.06 5.95
C HIS A 257 -9.48 -1.60 5.51
N PHE A 258 -9.53 -2.37 4.42
CA PHE A 258 -10.75 -3.03 3.95
C PHE A 258 -11.36 -3.94 5.03
N LEU A 259 -10.56 -4.81 5.63
CA LEU A 259 -11.02 -5.72 6.70
C LEU A 259 -11.51 -4.93 7.95
N GLU A 260 -10.88 -3.80 8.26
CA GLU A 260 -11.34 -2.91 9.34
C GLU A 260 -12.69 -2.26 9.01
N MET A 261 -12.88 -1.75 7.79
CA MET A 261 -14.14 -1.13 7.38
C MET A 261 -15.26 -2.15 7.24
N LEU A 262 -14.96 -3.35 6.75
CA LEU A 262 -15.88 -4.47 6.72
C LEU A 262 -16.31 -4.85 8.14
N SER A 263 -15.37 -4.92 9.10
CA SER A 263 -15.69 -5.16 10.51
C SER A 263 -16.63 -4.09 11.07
N LYS A 264 -16.42 -2.82 10.72
CA LYS A 264 -17.30 -1.71 11.13
C LYS A 264 -18.69 -1.83 10.47
N ALA A 265 -18.77 -2.13 9.17
CA ALA A 265 -20.02 -2.33 8.45
C ALA A 265 -20.84 -3.49 9.06
N CYS A 266 -20.18 -4.61 9.36
CA CYS A 266 -20.82 -5.76 10.00
C CYS A 266 -21.38 -5.43 11.40
N LYS A 267 -20.72 -4.54 12.16
CA LYS A 267 -21.23 -4.06 13.45
C LYS A 267 -22.41 -3.11 13.31
N LEU A 268 -22.38 -2.25 12.29
CA LEU A 268 -23.42 -1.24 12.06
C LEU A 268 -24.72 -1.85 11.55
N ASN A 269 -24.64 -2.89 10.71
CA ASN A 269 -25.81 -3.55 10.16
C ASN A 269 -25.64 -5.08 10.13
N THR A 270 -26.19 -5.74 11.15
CA THR A 270 -26.16 -7.20 11.28
C THR A 270 -26.88 -7.91 10.14
N GLU A 271 -28.06 -7.46 9.73
CA GLU A 271 -28.83 -8.12 8.64
C GLU A 271 -28.07 -8.05 7.32
N TRP A 272 -27.46 -6.90 7.03
CA TRP A 272 -26.58 -6.77 5.87
C TRP A 272 -25.40 -7.73 5.94
N SER A 273 -24.74 -7.86 7.11
CA SER A 273 -23.61 -8.78 7.25
C SER A 273 -23.97 -10.25 7.04
N ILE A 274 -25.19 -10.64 7.44
CA ILE A 274 -25.73 -11.99 7.21
C ILE A 274 -26.00 -12.19 5.72
N SER A 275 -26.67 -11.22 5.06
CA SER A 275 -26.93 -11.25 3.61
C SER A 275 -25.62 -11.37 2.81
N PHE A 276 -24.65 -10.53 3.14
CA PHE A 276 -23.31 -10.54 2.55
C PHE A 276 -22.63 -11.90 2.73
N ALA A 277 -22.67 -12.48 3.93
CA ALA A 277 -22.10 -13.80 4.17
C ALA A 277 -22.77 -14.90 3.34
N TYR A 278 -24.09 -14.85 3.10
CA TYR A 278 -24.75 -15.78 2.19
C TYR A 278 -24.30 -15.63 0.74
N GLN A 279 -23.91 -14.43 0.29
CA GLN A 279 -23.32 -14.23 -1.04
C GLN A 279 -21.92 -14.87 -1.12
N LEU A 280 -21.13 -14.75 -0.05
CA LEU A 280 -19.81 -15.38 0.06
C LEU A 280 -19.87 -16.91 -0.04
N VAL A 281 -20.96 -17.55 0.40
CA VAL A 281 -21.13 -19.02 0.33
C VAL A 281 -21.04 -19.56 -1.11
N GLY A 282 -21.39 -18.75 -2.11
CA GLY A 282 -21.46 -19.12 -3.53
C GLY A 282 -20.17 -19.00 -4.32
N VAL A 283 -19.07 -18.52 -3.73
CA VAL A 283 -17.78 -18.29 -4.42
C VAL A 283 -16.72 -19.26 -3.92
N GLN A 284 -15.99 -19.91 -4.83
CA GLN A 284 -15.04 -20.98 -4.51
C GLN A 284 -13.71 -20.49 -3.89
N GLU A 285 -13.32 -19.23 -4.12
CA GLU A 285 -12.03 -18.67 -3.66
C GLU A 285 -12.25 -17.33 -2.93
N ILE A 286 -12.63 -17.40 -1.64
CA ILE A 286 -12.68 -16.22 -0.77
C ILE A 286 -11.64 -16.38 0.34
N SER A 287 -10.90 -15.30 0.60
CA SER A 287 -9.95 -15.26 1.71
C SER A 287 -10.63 -15.54 3.05
N ASN A 288 -10.02 -16.41 3.84
CA ASN A 288 -10.49 -16.77 5.19
C ASN A 288 -10.63 -15.54 6.10
N GLU A 289 -9.86 -14.48 5.86
CA GLU A 289 -9.86 -13.25 6.65
C GLU A 289 -11.20 -12.51 6.61
N VAL A 290 -11.87 -12.50 5.46
CA VAL A 290 -13.21 -11.89 5.27
C VAL A 290 -14.25 -12.63 6.10
N TRP A 291 -14.17 -13.97 6.08
CA TRP A 291 -15.03 -14.83 6.87
C TRP A 291 -14.79 -14.64 8.38
N PHE A 292 -13.53 -14.55 8.79
CA PHE A 292 -13.18 -14.29 10.18
C PHE A 292 -13.74 -12.98 10.70
N VAL A 293 -13.76 -11.92 9.87
CA VAL A 293 -14.37 -10.65 10.24
C VAL A 293 -15.87 -10.84 10.55
N CYS A 294 -16.63 -11.46 9.65
CA CYS A 294 -18.07 -11.68 9.84
C CYS A 294 -18.36 -12.50 11.11
N ILE A 295 -17.68 -13.64 11.27
CA ILE A 295 -17.87 -14.55 12.41
C ILE A 295 -17.50 -13.86 13.73
N ARG A 296 -16.38 -13.12 13.73
CA ARG A 296 -15.92 -12.40 14.92
C ARG A 296 -16.94 -11.35 15.35
N GLU A 297 -17.53 -10.62 14.41
CA GLU A 297 -18.51 -9.59 14.77
C GLU A 297 -19.83 -10.17 15.24
N TRP A 298 -20.31 -11.27 14.66
CA TRP A 298 -21.48 -11.98 15.19
C TRP A 298 -21.24 -12.53 16.59
N ARG A 299 -20.08 -13.17 16.82
CA ARG A 299 -19.71 -13.67 18.15
C ARG A 299 -19.68 -12.58 19.20
N ASN A 300 -19.21 -11.39 18.85
CA ASN A 300 -19.09 -10.26 19.78
C ASN A 300 -20.39 -9.43 19.90
N ASN A 301 -21.38 -9.67 19.05
CA ASN A 301 -22.66 -8.96 19.09
C ASN A 301 -23.61 -9.61 20.11
N ARG A 302 -23.71 -8.97 21.28
CA ARG A 302 -24.60 -9.41 22.37
C ARG A 302 -26.10 -9.12 22.11
N GLY A 303 -26.41 -8.38 21.06
CA GLY A 303 -27.77 -7.97 20.69
C GLY A 303 -28.37 -8.76 19.53
N LEU A 304 -27.80 -9.91 19.16
CA LEU A 304 -28.35 -10.76 18.11
C LEU A 304 -29.75 -11.27 18.49
N THR A 305 -30.70 -11.12 17.58
CA THR A 305 -32.05 -11.66 17.76
C THR A 305 -32.09 -13.16 17.44
N ASN A 306 -33.11 -13.86 17.95
CA ASN A 306 -33.30 -15.28 17.64
C ASN A 306 -33.43 -15.56 16.13
N GLU A 307 -34.08 -14.67 15.38
CA GLU A 307 -34.20 -14.77 13.92
C GLU A 307 -32.85 -14.62 13.22
N GLN A 308 -32.01 -13.69 13.67
CA GLN A 308 -30.66 -13.52 13.13
C GLN A 308 -29.75 -14.70 13.46
N ILE A 309 -29.85 -15.24 14.68
CA ILE A 309 -29.11 -16.44 15.10
C ILE A 309 -29.50 -17.64 14.22
N GLN A 310 -30.79 -17.83 13.94
CA GLN A 310 -31.28 -18.89 13.06
C GLN A 310 -30.70 -18.78 11.64
N LYS A 311 -30.50 -17.57 11.12
CA LYS A 311 -29.84 -17.34 9.82
C LYS A 311 -28.31 -17.55 9.87
N ILE A 312 -27.66 -17.29 11.00
CA ILE A 312 -26.20 -17.45 11.15
C ILE A 312 -25.78 -18.91 11.32
N ILE A 313 -26.57 -19.72 12.04
CA ILE A 313 -26.22 -21.11 12.37
C ILE A 313 -25.86 -21.96 11.12
N PRO A 314 -26.65 -21.95 10.02
CA PRO A 314 -26.31 -22.70 8.81
C PRO A 314 -24.98 -22.29 8.17
N LEU A 315 -24.64 -20.99 8.23
CA LEU A 315 -23.38 -20.47 7.72
C LEU A 315 -22.20 -21.04 8.54
N LEU A 316 -22.29 -21.01 9.87
CA LEU A 316 -21.26 -21.55 10.77
C LEU A 316 -21.10 -23.08 10.62
N GLN A 317 -22.19 -23.81 10.45
CA GLN A 317 -22.15 -25.27 10.25
C GLN A 317 -21.39 -25.66 8.98
N LYS A 318 -21.38 -24.81 7.94
CA LYS A 318 -20.59 -25.03 6.72
C LYS A 318 -19.08 -24.95 6.98
N PHE A 319 -18.64 -24.10 7.93
CA PHE A 319 -17.24 -24.01 8.34
C PHE A 319 -16.78 -25.19 9.19
N VAL A 320 -17.64 -25.66 10.12
CA VAL A 320 -17.34 -26.82 10.98
C VAL A 320 -17.21 -28.12 10.18
N ARG A 321 -17.92 -28.23 9.04
CA ARG A 321 -17.88 -29.42 8.17
C ARG A 321 -16.75 -29.40 7.14
N ASN A 322 -16.06 -28.28 6.96
CA ASN A 322 -15.00 -28.15 5.97
C ASN A 322 -13.62 -28.27 6.65
N THR A 323 -12.89 -29.34 6.35
CA THR A 323 -11.60 -29.70 6.98
C THR A 323 -10.48 -28.70 6.73
N SER A 324 -10.68 -27.70 5.87
CA SER A 324 -9.73 -26.59 5.66
C SER A 324 -9.74 -25.55 6.80
N PHE A 325 -10.70 -25.61 7.73
CA PHE A 325 -10.95 -24.61 8.78
C PHE A 325 -10.80 -25.17 10.21
N HIS A 326 -9.86 -26.08 10.44
CA HIS A 326 -9.65 -26.78 11.73
C HIS A 326 -9.20 -25.91 12.94
N TRP A 327 -9.34 -24.58 12.89
CA TRP A 327 -8.84 -23.65 13.93
C TRP A 327 -9.90 -22.67 14.46
N LEU A 328 -11.16 -23.09 14.49
CA LEU A 328 -12.15 -22.55 15.44
C LEU A 328 -12.08 -23.36 16.74
#